data_AF-A0A960W2H7-F1
#
_entry.id   AF-A0A960W2H7-F1
#
_cell.length_a   1.000
_cell.length_b   1.000
_cell.length_c   1.000
_cell.angle_alpha   90.00
_cell.angle_beta   90.00
_cell.angle_gamma   90.00
#
_symmetry.space_group_name_H-M   'P 1'
#
loop_
_entity.id
_entity.type
_entity.pdbx_description
1 polymer ?
#
loop_
_entity_poly.entity_id
_entity_poly.type
_entity_poly.pdbx_seq_one_letter_code
_entity_poly.pdbx_strand_id
1 'polypeptide(L)'
;MEKRLFSDFGFTPTKNDLYIHSPNESLQQLINKIKQNFTNLMAKVQSKNGNYYFTYTFFEAITNDGLKIISLVNRRAMLRTSKGRDPKYFKSFVEMNHKVSFHDKEHISVRLIASAYYSKLFKKNELPVEFINLEKKEELPLNLQSFIRPKMKMAVGVPICTSDQPLGILWGITPFHLNKSEQDSLVERLVSMHKDISSLIHVWLETGSNDVNSLGKLIENIDLFFRYDKVFSVNVPFSTNSVRTVIGYSYSFEKNFRTDSDIVIPTNKGFSISLKRYLPEKVKDKKTVMLMIPGFFCNRELMKLLAREMSIRFGYEVFTLDLRGRSSLTLPTFNKEGWTVDDYIMEDFPVALNWLKEQYPNTKFVVYGHSMGGMIPRFYLGSYNKILQKGLQTPLPDPQELIKAVVTITSPTYVNIESEMPGFDVLKKAVSIVGKFHVSNIIIRAISKTISTAMPAISLNDLFQFIHRIGKGRVKDLSYTIGKKVLTIKNFVGYYQITTPEWYHVLEDIFCKESIKTIAQFLKAQVSDRNFCSFDDSINYTQDQKNFTLPLFTVVGSEDRIAPPNTVMAANDLVRSTIKEMKSYPQGHLGIIVHPGTVKEIAEDTYNWLQSIK
;
A
#
# COMPACT_ATOMS: atom_id res chain seq x y z
N MET A 1 -28.87 36.18 52.39
CA MET A 1 -29.05 35.38 51.17
C MET A 1 -27.87 34.43 51.08
N GLU A 2 -28.06 33.17 51.47
CA GLU A 2 -27.05 32.13 51.28
C GLU A 2 -26.80 31.94 49.79
N LYS A 3 -25.54 32.04 49.37
CA LYS A 3 -25.12 31.73 47.99
C LYS A 3 -25.28 30.23 47.79
N ARG A 4 -26.41 29.82 47.21
CA ARG A 4 -26.56 28.46 46.66
C ARG A 4 -25.47 28.24 45.61
N LEU A 5 -24.71 27.17 45.75
CA LEU A 5 -23.71 26.76 44.78
C LEU A 5 -24.41 26.00 43.65
N PHE A 6 -23.88 26.05 42.43
CA PHE A 6 -24.43 25.29 41.28
C PHE A 6 -24.54 23.78 41.56
N SER A 7 -23.72 23.25 42.47
CA SER A 7 -23.78 21.86 42.96
C SER A 7 -25.09 21.50 43.67
N ASP A 8 -25.84 22.49 44.15
CA ASP A 8 -27.07 22.29 44.94
C ASP A 8 -28.29 22.04 44.03
N PHE A 9 -28.13 22.23 42.72
CA PHE A 9 -29.13 21.91 41.70
C PHE A 9 -28.75 20.59 41.01
N GLY A 10 -29.24 19.47 41.57
CA GLY A 10 -28.95 18.11 41.11
C GLY A 10 -29.60 17.71 39.78
N PHE A 11 -29.52 18.52 38.73
CA PHE A 11 -29.91 18.08 37.39
C PHE A 11 -28.73 17.37 36.71
N THR A 12 -28.74 16.04 36.78
CA THR A 12 -27.87 15.21 35.93
C THR A 12 -28.67 14.84 34.69
N PRO A 13 -28.45 15.48 33.52
CA PRO A 13 -29.21 15.17 32.32
C PRO A 13 -29.03 13.69 31.96
N THR A 14 -30.12 13.00 31.63
CA THR A 14 -30.07 11.65 31.07
C THR A 14 -29.82 11.73 29.56
N LYS A 15 -29.53 10.59 28.92
CA LYS A 15 -29.39 10.51 27.45
C LYS A 15 -30.61 11.08 26.72
N ASN A 16 -31.80 10.90 27.29
CA ASN A 16 -33.06 11.33 26.70
C ASN A 16 -33.29 12.85 26.87
N ASP A 17 -32.52 13.52 27.72
CA ASP A 17 -32.67 14.95 28.01
C ASP A 17 -31.73 15.82 27.16
N LEU A 18 -30.86 15.20 26.35
CA LEU A 18 -29.87 15.90 25.54
C LEU A 18 -30.48 16.46 24.26
N TYR A 19 -30.25 17.76 24.05
CA TYR A 19 -30.53 18.41 22.78
C TYR A 19 -29.37 18.17 21.80
N ILE A 20 -29.70 17.63 20.63
CA ILE A 20 -28.71 17.38 19.57
C ILE A 20 -28.57 18.65 18.74
N HIS A 21 -27.41 19.30 18.83
CA HIS A 21 -27.09 20.46 18.01
C HIS A 21 -26.76 20.04 16.57
N SER A 22 -27.26 20.81 15.61
CA SER A 22 -26.87 20.69 14.22
C SER A 22 -25.44 21.22 14.02
N PRO A 23 -24.58 20.54 13.24
CA PRO A 23 -23.27 21.03 12.89
C PRO A 23 -23.36 22.44 12.27
N ASN A 24 -22.37 23.29 12.50
CA ASN A 24 -22.31 24.58 11.83
C ASN A 24 -22.20 24.43 10.29
N GLU A 25 -22.48 25.50 9.56
CA GLU A 25 -22.54 25.46 8.09
C GLU A 25 -21.24 24.93 7.46
N SER A 26 -20.09 25.38 7.96
CA SER A 26 -18.77 24.93 7.48
C SER A 26 -18.57 23.43 7.63
N LEU A 27 -18.96 22.86 8.78
CA LEU A 27 -18.87 21.44 9.06
C LEU A 27 -19.86 20.63 8.23
N GLN A 28 -21.06 21.16 7.96
CA GLN A 28 -22.01 20.52 7.04
C GLN A 28 -21.48 20.50 5.60
N GLN A 29 -20.87 21.58 5.13
CA GLN A 29 -20.23 21.63 3.82
C GLN A 29 -19.08 20.62 3.72
N LEU A 30 -18.27 20.49 4.77
CA LEU A 30 -17.21 19.49 4.86
C LEU A 30 -17.79 18.07 4.76
N ILE A 31 -18.77 17.74 5.61
CA ILE A 31 -19.44 16.44 5.61
C ILE A 31 -20.00 16.10 4.22
N ASN A 32 -20.62 17.07 3.55
CA ASN A 32 -21.16 16.85 2.21
C ASN A 32 -20.10 16.48 1.17
N LYS A 33 -18.87 16.99 1.33
CA LYS A 33 -17.73 16.67 0.46
C LYS A 33 -17.11 15.30 0.78
N ILE A 34 -17.05 14.91 2.06
CA ILE A 34 -16.36 13.68 2.50
C ILE A 34 -17.27 12.48 2.82
N LYS A 35 -18.60 12.64 2.74
CA LYS A 35 -19.58 11.59 3.06
C LYS A 35 -19.35 10.25 2.36
N GLN A 36 -18.85 10.30 1.12
CA GLN A 36 -18.56 9.11 0.32
C GLN A 36 -17.33 8.37 0.84
N ASN A 37 -16.34 9.11 1.36
CA ASN A 37 -15.13 8.53 1.93
C ASN A 37 -15.45 7.70 3.19
N PHE A 38 -16.40 8.13 4.03
CA PHE A 38 -16.86 7.33 5.18
C PHE A 38 -17.51 6.01 4.76
N THR A 39 -18.43 6.04 3.79
CA THR A 39 -19.14 4.83 3.34
C THR A 39 -18.21 3.88 2.60
N ASN A 40 -17.27 4.40 1.80
CA ASN A 40 -16.21 3.63 1.18
C ASN A 40 -15.31 2.95 2.22
N LEU A 41 -14.88 3.67 3.26
CA LEU A 41 -14.06 3.11 4.33
C LEU A 41 -14.78 1.99 5.08
N MET A 42 -16.04 2.20 5.49
CA MET A 42 -16.84 1.16 6.13
C MET A 42 -16.98 -0.08 5.25
N ALA A 43 -17.11 0.09 3.93
CA ALA A 43 -17.24 -1.04 3.01
C ALA A 43 -15.96 -1.87 2.88
N LYS A 44 -14.80 -1.34 3.31
CA LYS A 44 -13.50 -2.03 3.33
C LYS A 44 -13.28 -2.86 4.60
N VAL A 45 -14.16 -2.79 5.61
CA VAL A 45 -13.98 -3.54 6.86
C VAL A 45 -14.09 -5.05 6.60
N GLN A 46 -13.03 -5.77 6.93
CA GLN A 46 -12.88 -7.21 6.71
C GLN A 46 -12.71 -7.98 8.03
N SER A 47 -13.20 -9.21 8.02
CA SER A 47 -12.91 -10.24 9.02
C SER A 47 -11.44 -10.67 8.96
N LYS A 48 -10.99 -11.42 9.96
CA LYS A 48 -9.64 -12.02 10.00
C LYS A 48 -9.33 -12.88 8.77
N ASN A 49 -10.35 -13.48 8.16
CA ASN A 49 -10.21 -14.34 6.99
C ASN A 49 -10.22 -13.56 5.66
N GLY A 50 -10.21 -12.22 5.69
CA GLY A 50 -10.25 -11.37 4.50
C GLY A 50 -11.65 -11.20 3.88
N ASN A 51 -12.67 -11.86 4.45
CA ASN A 51 -14.05 -11.68 4.02
C ASN A 51 -14.59 -10.34 4.53
N TYR A 52 -15.21 -9.56 3.64
CA TYR A 52 -15.82 -8.28 3.98
C TYR A 52 -17.07 -8.48 4.84
N TYR A 53 -17.22 -7.67 5.90
CA TYR A 53 -18.40 -7.73 6.76
C TYR A 53 -19.64 -7.19 6.05
N PHE A 54 -19.52 -6.07 5.32
CA PHE A 54 -20.67 -5.31 4.86
C PHE A 54 -20.88 -5.42 3.35
N THR A 55 -22.13 -5.67 2.96
CA THR A 55 -22.57 -5.62 1.55
C THR A 55 -23.05 -4.22 1.16
N TYR A 56 -23.70 -3.53 2.10
CA TYR A 56 -24.18 -2.16 1.95
C TYR A 56 -23.66 -1.32 3.09
N THR A 57 -23.26 -0.09 2.81
CA THR A 57 -22.87 0.89 3.83
C THR A 57 -23.52 2.23 3.53
N PHE A 58 -23.98 2.94 4.54
CA PHE A 58 -24.58 4.26 4.34
C PHE A 58 -24.25 5.19 5.50
N PHE A 59 -24.27 6.48 5.20
CA PHE A 59 -24.02 7.52 6.20
C PHE A 59 -25.27 8.36 6.40
N GLU A 60 -25.79 8.32 7.62
CA GLU A 60 -26.93 9.07 8.10
C GLU A 60 -26.42 10.28 8.89
N ALA A 61 -26.43 11.46 8.27
CA ALA A 61 -25.84 12.67 8.83
C ALA A 61 -26.85 13.49 9.63
N ILE A 62 -26.34 14.19 10.64
CA ILE A 62 -27.04 15.25 11.35
C ILE A 62 -27.11 16.46 10.44
N THR A 63 -28.32 16.94 10.18
CA THR A 63 -28.62 18.12 9.36
C THR A 63 -29.50 19.09 10.16
N ASN A 64 -29.69 20.33 9.68
CA ASN A 64 -30.36 21.41 10.42
C ASN A 64 -31.61 20.99 11.21
N ASP A 65 -32.50 20.25 10.57
CA ASP A 65 -33.82 19.86 11.09
C ASP A 65 -33.96 18.37 11.49
N GLY A 66 -32.87 17.58 11.57
CA GLY A 66 -32.95 16.12 11.81
C GLY A 66 -31.87 15.25 11.15
N LEU A 67 -32.06 13.93 11.16
CA LEU A 67 -31.16 12.95 10.53
C LEU A 67 -31.58 12.62 9.09
N LYS A 68 -30.61 12.51 8.18
CA LYS A 68 -30.84 12.14 6.78
C LYS A 68 -29.72 11.28 6.23
N ILE A 69 -30.06 10.24 5.47
CA ILE A 69 -29.08 9.47 4.69
C ILE A 69 -28.56 10.36 3.55
N ILE A 70 -27.26 10.61 3.51
CA ILE A 70 -26.62 11.49 2.50
C ILE A 70 -25.65 10.76 1.56
N SER A 71 -25.25 9.53 1.90
CA SER A 71 -24.40 8.66 1.08
C SER A 71 -24.76 7.18 1.31
N LEU A 72 -24.64 6.37 0.26
CA LEU A 72 -24.89 4.93 0.26
C LEU A 72 -23.93 4.26 -0.73
N VAL A 73 -23.30 3.17 -0.32
CA VAL A 73 -22.44 2.32 -1.13
C VAL A 73 -22.98 0.89 -1.11
N ASN A 74 -22.99 0.27 -2.29
CA ASN A 74 -23.21 -1.16 -2.44
C ASN A 74 -21.95 -1.79 -3.03
N ARG A 75 -21.34 -2.72 -2.29
CA ARG A 75 -20.08 -3.35 -2.69
C ARG A 75 -20.19 -4.13 -4.01
N ARG A 76 -21.33 -4.78 -4.28
CA ARG A 76 -21.59 -5.46 -5.56
C ARG A 76 -21.81 -4.48 -6.71
N ALA A 77 -22.30 -3.26 -6.42
CA ALA A 77 -22.44 -2.20 -7.40
C ALA A 77 -21.09 -1.55 -7.72
N MET A 78 -20.17 -1.37 -6.75
CA MET A 78 -18.78 -0.97 -7.02
C MET A 78 -18.07 -1.92 -7.99
N LEU A 79 -18.32 -3.23 -7.87
CA LEU A 79 -17.84 -4.25 -8.81
C LEU A 79 -18.50 -4.16 -10.21
N ARG A 80 -19.63 -3.46 -10.36
CA ARG A 80 -20.40 -3.31 -11.62
C ARG A 80 -20.27 -1.92 -12.25
N THR A 81 -20.05 -0.86 -11.47
CA THR A 81 -19.75 0.50 -11.97
C THR A 81 -18.39 0.57 -12.64
N SER A 82 -17.45 -0.31 -12.28
CA SER A 82 -16.23 -0.60 -13.07
C SER A 82 -16.53 -1.09 -14.50
N LYS A 83 -17.76 -1.52 -14.79
CA LYS A 83 -18.29 -1.88 -16.12
C LYS A 83 -19.30 -0.86 -16.66
N GLY A 84 -19.35 0.36 -16.12
CA GLY A 84 -20.11 1.49 -16.69
C GLY A 84 -21.62 1.46 -16.48
N ARG A 85 -22.16 0.73 -15.49
CA ARG A 85 -23.59 0.78 -15.14
C ARG A 85 -23.79 1.36 -13.74
N ASP A 86 -24.32 2.58 -13.69
CA ASP A 86 -24.76 3.22 -12.45
C ASP A 86 -26.18 2.75 -12.08
N PRO A 87 -26.42 2.17 -10.90
CA PRO A 87 -27.74 1.66 -10.59
C PRO A 87 -28.70 2.79 -10.20
N LYS A 88 -29.44 3.29 -11.20
CA LYS A 88 -30.50 4.33 -11.09
C LYS A 88 -31.40 4.21 -9.85
N TYR A 89 -31.71 2.97 -9.42
CA TYR A 89 -32.56 2.68 -8.26
C TYR A 89 -32.05 3.30 -6.94
N PHE A 90 -30.74 3.36 -6.72
CA PHE A 90 -30.18 3.78 -5.42
C PHE A 90 -30.08 5.29 -5.26
N LYS A 91 -29.84 6.03 -6.35
CA LYS A 91 -29.89 7.49 -6.32
C LYS A 91 -31.30 7.98 -5.97
N SER A 92 -32.30 7.36 -6.59
CA SER A 92 -33.71 7.60 -6.26
C SER A 92 -34.05 7.28 -4.80
N PHE A 93 -33.45 6.24 -4.19
CA PHE A 93 -33.66 5.94 -2.76
C PHE A 93 -33.12 7.04 -1.83
N VAL A 94 -31.91 7.54 -2.08
CA VAL A 94 -31.33 8.64 -1.28
C VAL A 94 -32.16 9.93 -1.44
N GLU A 95 -32.67 10.18 -2.65
CA GLU A 95 -33.54 11.33 -2.95
C GLU A 95 -34.94 11.20 -2.31
N MET A 96 -35.49 9.99 -2.24
CA MET A 96 -36.80 9.69 -1.64
C MET A 96 -36.77 9.50 -0.12
N ASN A 97 -35.58 9.39 0.51
CA ASN A 97 -35.51 9.10 1.93
C ASN A 97 -36.02 10.26 2.80
N HIS A 98 -37.00 9.96 3.65
CA HIS A 98 -37.56 10.90 4.59
C HIS A 98 -36.60 11.20 5.74
N LYS A 99 -36.73 12.42 6.24
CA LYS A 99 -35.93 12.94 7.32
C LYS A 99 -36.48 12.47 8.67
N VAL A 100 -35.58 12.07 9.57
CA VAL A 100 -35.94 11.62 10.93
C VAL A 100 -35.77 12.79 11.89
N SER A 101 -36.82 13.11 12.64
CA SER A 101 -36.81 14.19 13.64
C SER A 101 -35.98 13.81 14.86
N PHE A 102 -35.21 14.75 15.43
CA PHE A 102 -34.52 14.54 16.70
C PHE A 102 -35.48 14.34 17.89
N HIS A 103 -36.76 14.67 17.73
CA HIS A 103 -37.78 14.45 18.75
C HIS A 103 -38.29 13.00 18.79
N ASP A 104 -38.00 12.20 17.77
CA ASP A 104 -38.35 10.78 17.74
C ASP A 104 -37.38 9.95 18.58
N LYS A 105 -37.59 9.97 19.91
CA LYS A 105 -36.73 9.28 20.88
C LYS A 105 -36.80 7.76 20.79
N GLU A 106 -37.80 7.21 20.11
CA GLU A 106 -37.90 5.76 19.85
C GLU A 106 -37.04 5.33 18.66
N HIS A 107 -36.74 6.27 17.75
CA HIS A 107 -35.90 5.98 16.60
C HIS A 107 -34.47 5.63 17.02
N ILE A 108 -34.00 4.47 16.59
CA ILE A 108 -32.70 3.91 17.00
C ILE A 108 -31.53 4.84 16.69
N SER A 109 -31.53 5.50 15.53
CA SER A 109 -30.50 6.47 15.17
C SER A 109 -30.45 7.66 16.14
N VAL A 110 -31.59 8.16 16.59
CA VAL A 110 -31.66 9.28 17.55
C VAL A 110 -31.11 8.85 18.91
N ARG A 111 -31.49 7.67 19.39
CA ARG A 111 -30.97 7.08 20.65
C ARG A 111 -29.47 6.85 20.61
N LEU A 112 -28.96 6.40 19.47
CA LEU A 112 -27.54 6.11 19.28
C LEU A 112 -26.70 7.40 19.24
N ILE A 113 -27.17 8.44 18.54
CA ILE A 113 -26.55 9.79 18.58
C ILE A 113 -26.59 10.36 19.98
N ALA A 114 -27.73 10.30 20.67
CA ALA A 114 -27.85 10.80 22.04
C ALA A 114 -26.90 10.08 23.00
N SER A 115 -26.74 8.76 22.84
CA SER A 115 -25.76 7.97 23.61
C SER A 115 -24.33 8.38 23.33
N ALA A 116 -23.98 8.68 22.07
CA ALA A 116 -22.65 9.15 21.70
C ALA A 116 -22.38 10.55 22.27
N TYR A 117 -23.35 11.46 22.15
CA TYR A 117 -23.30 12.82 22.70
C TYR A 117 -23.09 12.79 24.21
N TYR A 118 -23.89 11.98 24.92
CA TYR A 118 -23.78 11.78 26.36
C TYR A 118 -22.39 11.27 26.76
N SER A 119 -21.87 10.26 26.05
CA SER A 119 -20.57 9.67 26.37
C SER A 119 -19.42 10.65 26.19
N LYS A 120 -19.54 11.58 25.21
CA LYS A 120 -18.60 12.68 24.98
C LYS A 120 -18.66 13.74 26.08
N LEU A 121 -19.85 14.25 26.40
CA LEU A 121 -20.04 15.27 27.45
C LEU A 121 -19.48 14.83 28.80
N PHE A 122 -19.73 13.58 29.17
CA PHE A 122 -19.32 13.03 30.47
C PHE A 122 -17.98 12.28 30.42
N LYS A 123 -17.22 12.43 29.33
CA LYS A 123 -15.89 11.82 29.13
C LYS A 123 -15.82 10.33 29.49
N LYS A 124 -16.89 9.58 29.23
CA LYS A 124 -16.98 8.15 29.57
C LYS A 124 -16.12 7.26 28.67
N ASN A 125 -15.49 7.81 27.62
CA ASN A 125 -14.67 7.09 26.62
C ASN A 125 -15.37 5.92 25.91
N GLU A 126 -16.67 5.75 26.10
CA GLU A 126 -17.49 4.74 25.43
C GLU A 126 -18.03 5.29 24.10
N LEU A 127 -17.79 4.58 23.00
CA LEU A 127 -18.46 4.83 21.74
C LEU A 127 -19.50 3.73 21.54
N PRO A 128 -20.81 4.05 21.51
CA PRO A 128 -21.83 3.03 21.39
C PRO A 128 -21.84 2.47 19.97
N VAL A 129 -21.67 1.15 19.84
CA VAL A 129 -21.83 0.41 18.58
C VAL A 129 -23.06 -0.47 18.70
N GLU A 130 -24.00 -0.32 17.77
CA GLU A 130 -25.29 -0.99 17.84
C GLU A 130 -25.40 -2.10 16.79
N PHE A 131 -25.92 -3.27 17.20
CA PHE A 131 -26.20 -4.40 16.32
C PHE A 131 -27.71 -4.62 16.25
N ILE A 132 -28.27 -4.57 15.04
CA ILE A 132 -29.72 -4.69 14.82
C ILE A 132 -29.99 -5.92 13.96
N ASN A 133 -30.86 -6.81 14.47
CA ASN A 133 -31.37 -7.93 13.69
C ASN A 133 -32.44 -7.45 12.71
N LEU A 134 -32.13 -7.47 11.41
CA LEU A 134 -33.02 -6.97 10.35
C LEU A 134 -34.15 -7.94 9.99
N GLU A 135 -34.12 -9.17 10.49
CA GLU A 135 -35.19 -10.15 10.29
C GLU A 135 -36.39 -9.85 11.19
N LYS A 136 -36.15 -9.18 12.31
CA LYS A 136 -37.19 -8.69 13.22
C LYS A 136 -37.75 -7.35 12.76
N LYS A 137 -38.46 -7.37 11.62
CA LYS A 137 -38.96 -6.15 10.96
C LYS A 137 -39.83 -5.26 11.86
N GLU A 138 -40.53 -5.85 12.83
CA GLU A 138 -41.39 -5.17 13.79
C GLU A 138 -40.62 -4.20 14.70
N GLU A 139 -39.33 -4.47 14.95
CA GLU A 139 -38.46 -3.64 15.79
C GLU A 139 -37.81 -2.47 15.01
N LEU A 140 -38.12 -2.32 13.71
CA LEU A 140 -37.49 -1.35 12.80
C LEU A 140 -38.45 -0.23 12.37
N PRO A 141 -37.96 1.02 12.25
CA PRO A 141 -38.72 2.12 11.65
C PRO A 141 -39.29 1.78 10.25
N LEU A 142 -40.54 2.20 9.98
CA LEU A 142 -41.31 1.85 8.76
C LEU A 142 -40.57 2.20 7.45
N ASN A 143 -39.85 3.33 7.42
CA ASN A 143 -39.03 3.75 6.30
C ASN A 143 -37.90 2.74 5.99
N LEU A 144 -37.28 2.16 7.01
CA LEU A 144 -36.23 1.14 6.87
C LEU A 144 -36.78 -0.23 6.46
N GLN A 145 -37.98 -0.59 6.90
CA GLN A 145 -38.61 -1.87 6.52
C GLN A 145 -38.76 -2.03 5.00
N SER A 146 -39.03 -0.94 4.28
CA SER A 146 -39.15 -0.91 2.81
C SER A 146 -37.83 -1.23 2.09
N PHE A 147 -36.69 -1.00 2.74
CA PHE A 147 -35.35 -1.20 2.19
C PHE A 147 -34.81 -2.61 2.47
N ILE A 148 -35.28 -3.28 3.52
CA ILE A 148 -34.80 -4.59 3.93
C ILE A 148 -35.14 -5.63 2.86
N ARG A 149 -34.12 -6.37 2.43
CA ARG A 149 -34.24 -7.50 1.50
C ARG A 149 -34.00 -8.81 2.27
N PRO A 150 -34.54 -9.96 1.82
CA PRO A 150 -34.39 -11.24 2.54
C PRO A 150 -32.94 -11.67 2.82
N LYS A 151 -31.98 -11.18 2.00
CA LYS A 151 -30.55 -11.44 2.14
C LYS A 151 -29.86 -10.51 3.14
N MET A 152 -30.54 -9.50 3.69
CA MET A 152 -30.00 -8.62 4.73
C MET A 152 -30.38 -9.20 6.09
N LYS A 153 -29.40 -9.52 6.93
CA LYS A 153 -29.62 -10.22 8.20
C LYS A 153 -29.39 -9.31 9.40
N MET A 154 -28.36 -8.48 9.34
CA MET A 154 -27.99 -7.63 10.47
C MET A 154 -27.46 -6.28 9.98
N ALA A 155 -27.75 -5.22 10.72
CA ALA A 155 -27.15 -3.90 10.57
C ALA A 155 -26.24 -3.59 11.77
N VAL A 156 -25.16 -2.88 11.51
CA VAL A 156 -24.21 -2.42 12.53
C VAL A 156 -24.05 -0.91 12.38
N GLY A 157 -24.31 -0.16 13.45
CA GLY A 157 -24.25 1.30 13.48
C GLY A 157 -23.12 1.79 14.36
N VAL A 158 -22.28 2.69 13.84
CA VAL A 158 -21.24 3.39 14.60
C VAL A 158 -21.39 4.91 14.44
N PRO A 159 -21.55 5.67 15.54
CA PRO A 159 -21.51 7.13 15.49
C PRO A 159 -20.16 7.64 14.98
N ILE A 160 -20.20 8.65 14.13
CA ILE A 160 -19.02 9.44 13.76
C ILE A 160 -19.10 10.75 14.52
N CYS A 161 -18.08 11.06 15.32
CA CYS A 161 -18.04 12.27 16.14
C CYS A 161 -16.74 13.05 15.89
N THR A 162 -16.78 14.36 16.11
CA THR A 162 -15.59 15.18 16.33
C THR A 162 -15.21 15.18 17.81
N SER A 163 -14.26 16.04 18.20
CA SER A 163 -14.00 16.39 19.60
C SER A 163 -15.27 16.85 20.31
N ASP A 164 -16.11 17.65 19.63
CA ASP A 164 -17.12 18.49 20.29
C ASP A 164 -18.57 18.03 20.04
N GLN A 165 -18.84 17.34 18.93
CA GLN A 165 -20.20 16.90 18.59
C GLN A 165 -20.23 15.67 17.66
N PRO A 166 -21.30 14.87 17.69
CA PRO A 166 -21.56 13.87 16.67
C PRO A 166 -21.85 14.53 15.32
N LEU A 167 -21.51 13.83 14.24
CA LEU A 167 -21.76 14.22 12.85
C LEU A 167 -22.88 13.40 12.21
N GLY A 168 -23.09 12.17 12.70
CA GLY A 168 -24.00 11.20 12.10
C GLY A 168 -23.67 9.77 12.52
N ILE A 169 -24.34 8.81 11.88
CA ILE A 169 -24.10 7.38 12.07
C ILE A 169 -23.69 6.76 10.75
N LEU A 170 -22.62 5.97 10.81
CA LEU A 170 -22.16 5.13 9.73
C LEU A 170 -22.71 3.72 9.93
N TRP A 171 -23.53 3.29 9.00
CA TRP A 171 -24.22 2.01 9.04
C TRP A 171 -23.60 1.04 8.04
N GLY A 172 -23.50 -0.24 8.45
CA GLY A 172 -23.12 -1.36 7.59
C GLY A 172 -24.13 -2.49 7.68
N ILE A 173 -24.53 -3.07 6.55
CA ILE A 173 -25.49 -4.19 6.48
C ILE A 173 -24.78 -5.44 6.00
N THR A 174 -24.93 -6.53 6.75
CA THR A 174 -24.35 -7.85 6.49
C THR A 174 -25.42 -8.90 6.13
N PRO A 175 -25.11 -9.86 5.24
CA PRO A 175 -25.99 -10.97 4.91
C PRO A 175 -25.90 -12.18 5.86
N PHE A 176 -25.17 -12.05 6.97
CA PHE A 176 -24.99 -13.11 7.97
C PHE A 176 -25.09 -12.55 9.39
N HIS A 177 -25.39 -13.42 10.35
CA HIS A 177 -25.30 -13.10 11.77
C HIS A 177 -23.87 -13.24 12.24
N LEU A 178 -23.46 -12.38 13.17
CA LEU A 178 -22.15 -12.46 13.82
C LEU A 178 -22.34 -13.05 15.22
N ASN A 179 -21.48 -14.00 15.57
CA ASN A 179 -21.40 -14.49 16.95
C ASN A 179 -20.77 -13.43 17.87
N LYS A 180 -20.82 -13.64 19.18
CA LYS A 180 -20.36 -12.64 20.17
C LYS A 180 -18.88 -12.26 19.99
N SER A 181 -18.01 -13.22 19.71
CA SER A 181 -16.58 -12.96 19.49
C SER A 181 -16.34 -12.11 18.22
N GLU A 182 -17.08 -12.39 17.15
CA GLU A 182 -17.03 -11.60 15.91
C GLU A 182 -17.55 -10.17 16.12
N GLN A 183 -18.63 -10.01 16.90
CA GLN A 183 -19.15 -8.71 17.27
C GLN A 183 -18.14 -7.90 18.07
N ASP A 184 -17.53 -8.50 19.10
CA ASP A 184 -16.55 -7.81 19.95
C ASP A 184 -15.32 -7.37 19.14
N SER A 185 -14.82 -8.24 18.26
CA SER A 185 -13.72 -7.89 17.34
C SER A 185 -14.10 -6.77 16.36
N LEU A 186 -15.34 -6.76 15.86
CA LEU A 186 -15.84 -5.71 14.98
C LEU A 186 -15.99 -4.38 15.73
N VAL A 187 -16.48 -4.40 16.98
CA VAL A 187 -16.59 -3.20 17.83
C VAL A 187 -15.24 -2.54 18.00
N GLU A 188 -14.19 -3.29 18.38
CA GLU A 188 -12.86 -2.72 18.55
C GLU A 188 -12.35 -2.01 17.29
N ARG A 189 -12.54 -2.64 16.13
CA ARG A 189 -12.15 -2.08 14.82
C ARG A 189 -12.93 -0.80 14.50
N LEU A 190 -14.25 -0.80 14.70
CA LEU A 190 -15.11 0.36 14.41
C LEU A 190 -14.81 1.52 15.37
N VAL A 191 -14.51 1.23 16.63
CA VAL A 191 -14.09 2.25 17.62
C VAL A 191 -12.74 2.86 17.22
N SER A 192 -11.78 2.04 16.78
CA SER A 192 -10.49 2.51 16.25
C SER A 192 -10.67 3.38 15.02
N MET A 193 -11.46 2.91 14.05
CA MET A 193 -11.79 3.66 12.84
C MET A 193 -12.41 5.02 13.17
N HIS A 194 -13.35 5.07 14.11
CA HIS A 194 -13.93 6.34 14.59
C HIS A 194 -12.86 7.28 15.18
N LYS A 195 -11.94 6.75 16.01
CA LYS A 195 -10.87 7.57 16.62
C LYS A 195 -9.98 8.18 15.54
N ASP A 196 -9.56 7.40 14.55
CA ASP A 196 -8.72 7.86 13.45
C ASP A 196 -9.44 8.93 12.60
N ILE A 197 -10.73 8.73 12.27
CA ILE A 197 -11.55 9.73 11.59
C ILE A 197 -11.62 11.02 12.41
N SER A 198 -11.95 10.91 13.69
CA SER A 198 -12.10 12.07 14.59
C SER A 198 -10.78 12.86 14.68
N SER A 199 -9.64 12.19 14.78
CA SER A 199 -8.33 12.82 14.83
C SER A 199 -7.98 13.54 13.52
N LEU A 200 -8.24 12.93 12.36
CA LEU A 200 -8.00 13.56 11.06
C LEU A 200 -8.85 14.82 10.86
N ILE A 201 -10.13 14.77 11.21
CA ILE A 201 -11.03 15.93 11.13
C ILE A 201 -10.55 17.03 12.09
N HIS A 202 -10.15 16.66 13.31
CA HIS A 202 -9.65 17.63 14.29
C HIS A 202 -8.39 18.35 13.79
N VAL A 203 -7.38 17.63 13.31
CA VAL A 203 -6.16 18.22 12.73
C VAL A 203 -6.49 19.13 11.53
N TRP A 204 -7.43 18.70 10.67
CA TRP A 204 -7.85 19.52 9.53
C TRP A 204 -8.50 20.83 9.97
N LEU A 205 -9.36 20.79 11.00
CA LEU A 205 -10.00 21.97 11.58
C LEU A 205 -8.97 22.90 12.24
N GLU A 206 -8.00 22.36 12.99
CA GLU A 206 -6.96 23.15 13.66
C GLU A 206 -5.99 23.81 12.68
N THR A 207 -5.64 23.12 11.59
CA THR A 207 -4.68 23.63 10.59
C THR A 207 -5.31 24.66 9.64
N GLY A 208 -6.65 24.78 9.62
CA GLY A 208 -7.35 25.66 8.68
C GLY A 208 -7.12 25.29 7.21
N SER A 209 -6.80 24.02 6.92
CA SER A 209 -6.54 23.55 5.57
C SER A 209 -7.79 23.65 4.71
N ASN A 210 -7.68 24.17 3.48
CA ASN A 210 -8.80 24.20 2.53
C ASN A 210 -8.85 22.96 1.62
N ASP A 211 -7.89 22.04 1.73
CA ASP A 211 -7.80 20.85 0.88
C ASP A 211 -8.63 19.68 1.45
N VAL A 212 -9.93 19.75 1.19
CA VAL A 212 -10.89 18.71 1.58
C VAL A 212 -10.64 17.39 0.86
N ASN A 213 -10.10 17.42 -0.36
CA ASN A 213 -9.84 16.21 -1.13
C ASN A 213 -8.74 15.37 -0.49
N SER A 214 -7.67 16.02 -0.02
CA SER A 214 -6.62 15.34 0.73
C SER A 214 -7.13 14.73 2.04
N LEU A 215 -8.00 15.42 2.78
CA LEU A 215 -8.64 14.86 3.97
C LEU A 215 -9.49 13.62 3.64
N GLY A 216 -10.31 13.69 2.58
CA GLY A 216 -11.11 12.54 2.12
C GLY A 216 -10.25 11.33 1.77
N LYS A 217 -9.12 11.54 1.08
CA LYS A 217 -8.13 10.49 0.78
C LYS A 217 -7.53 9.89 2.05
N LEU A 218 -7.13 10.72 3.02
CA LEU A 218 -6.59 10.25 4.31
C LEU A 218 -7.61 9.38 5.06
N ILE A 219 -8.88 9.77 5.07
CA ILE A 219 -9.97 9.00 5.68
C ILE A 219 -10.12 7.64 4.99
N GLU A 220 -10.14 7.59 3.65
CA GLU A 220 -10.27 6.32 2.93
C GLU A 220 -9.08 5.36 3.08
N ASN A 221 -7.91 5.91 3.45
CA ASN A 221 -6.65 5.20 3.66
C ASN A 221 -6.40 4.82 5.12
N ILE A 222 -7.36 5.07 6.03
CA ILE A 222 -7.29 4.57 7.41
C ILE A 222 -7.11 3.05 7.39
N ASP A 223 -6.16 2.56 8.17
CA ASP A 223 -5.83 1.15 8.23
C ASP A 223 -6.74 0.40 9.20
N LEU A 224 -7.73 -0.31 8.66
CA LEU A 224 -8.76 -1.03 9.43
C LEU A 224 -8.26 -2.34 10.06
N PHE A 225 -6.99 -2.69 9.86
CA PHE A 225 -6.37 -3.91 10.39
C PHE A 225 -5.52 -3.66 11.63
N PHE A 226 -5.21 -2.40 11.94
CA PHE A 226 -4.35 -2.04 13.06
C PHE A 226 -4.98 -0.94 13.91
N ARG A 227 -4.69 -1.00 15.21
CA ARG A 227 -4.87 0.08 16.16
C ARG A 227 -3.52 0.70 16.42
N TYR A 228 -3.41 2.01 16.34
CA TYR A 228 -2.19 2.73 16.72
C TYR A 228 -2.35 3.23 18.15
N ASP A 229 -1.55 2.68 19.08
CA ASP A 229 -1.65 2.97 20.51
C ASP A 229 -0.76 4.14 20.91
N LYS A 230 0.44 4.21 20.34
CA LYS A 230 1.43 5.26 20.63
C LYS A 230 2.18 5.64 19.37
N VAL A 231 2.39 6.95 19.19
CA VAL A 231 3.22 7.51 18.12
C VAL A 231 4.19 8.50 18.75
N PHE A 232 5.48 8.33 18.51
CA PHE A 232 6.53 9.20 19.03
C PHE A 232 7.76 9.18 18.12
N SER A 233 8.61 10.18 18.25
CA SER A 233 9.87 10.26 17.51
C SER A 233 11.04 9.86 18.40
N VAL A 234 11.95 9.04 17.88
CA VAL A 234 13.17 8.62 18.59
C VAL A 234 14.40 8.91 17.76
N ASN A 235 15.50 9.24 18.42
CA ASN A 235 16.80 9.30 17.77
C ASN A 235 17.36 7.87 17.71
N VAL A 236 17.56 7.36 16.49
CA VAL A 236 18.22 6.08 16.26
C VAL A 236 19.67 6.38 15.89
N PRO A 237 20.67 5.68 16.48
CA PRO A 237 22.05 5.82 16.07
C PRO A 237 22.21 5.76 14.55
N PHE A 238 23.04 6.66 14.00
CA PHE A 238 23.36 6.74 12.57
C PHE A 238 22.22 7.17 11.63
N SER A 239 21.00 7.38 12.14
CA SER A 239 19.93 8.02 11.35
C SER A 239 20.17 9.53 11.31
N THR A 240 20.09 10.14 10.13
CA THR A 240 20.24 11.59 9.96
C THR A 240 19.05 12.37 10.54
N ASN A 241 17.89 11.73 10.65
CA ASN A 241 16.64 12.32 11.14
C ASN A 241 16.06 11.53 12.31
N SER A 242 15.18 12.17 13.09
CA SER A 242 14.38 11.48 14.09
C SER A 242 13.47 10.44 13.42
N VAL A 243 13.47 9.23 13.94
CA VAL A 243 12.72 8.09 13.42
C VAL A 243 11.34 8.07 14.03
N ARG A 244 10.31 8.03 13.19
CA ARG A 244 8.92 7.95 13.65
C ARG A 244 8.63 6.51 14.08
N THR A 245 8.42 6.33 15.38
CA THR A 245 8.06 5.06 15.99
C THR A 245 6.55 5.00 16.23
N VAL A 246 5.95 3.88 15.86
CA VAL A 246 4.54 3.57 16.13
C VAL A 246 4.47 2.24 16.85
N ILE A 247 3.77 2.21 17.98
CA ILE A 247 3.39 0.98 18.68
C ILE A 247 1.89 0.81 18.50
N GLY A 248 1.46 -0.40 18.16
CA GLY A 248 0.07 -0.70 17.92
C GLY A 248 -0.28 -2.17 18.09
N TYR A 249 -1.54 -2.47 17.80
CA TYR A 249 -2.11 -3.80 17.85
C TYR A 249 -2.70 -4.19 16.49
N SER A 250 -2.42 -5.40 16.02
CA SER A 250 -3.04 -5.93 14.82
C SER A 250 -4.29 -6.73 15.16
N TYR A 251 -5.44 -6.33 14.63
CA TYR A 251 -6.67 -7.09 14.79
C TYR A 251 -6.69 -8.38 13.96
N SER A 252 -5.93 -8.43 12.86
CA SER A 252 -5.87 -9.61 12.00
C SER A 252 -5.00 -10.71 12.60
N PHE A 253 -3.90 -10.34 13.23
CA PHE A 253 -2.95 -11.29 13.82
C PHE A 253 -3.09 -11.43 15.34
N GLU A 254 -3.87 -10.56 15.98
CA GLU A 254 -4.06 -10.48 17.44
C GLU A 254 -2.76 -10.35 18.22
N LYS A 255 -1.89 -9.45 17.75
CA LYS A 255 -0.55 -9.25 18.30
C LYS A 255 -0.20 -7.77 18.33
N ASN A 256 0.58 -7.38 19.33
CA ASN A 256 1.21 -6.08 19.33
C ASN A 256 2.35 -6.05 18.32
N PHE A 257 2.64 -4.86 17.82
CA PHE A 257 3.73 -4.62 16.90
C PHE A 257 4.31 -3.23 17.13
N ARG A 258 5.53 -3.06 16.63
CA ARG A 258 6.21 -1.78 16.53
C ARG A 258 6.68 -1.57 15.09
N THR A 259 6.52 -0.36 14.59
CA THR A 259 7.14 0.05 13.32
C THR A 259 7.98 1.29 13.52
N ASP A 260 9.19 1.28 13.00
CA ASP A 260 10.09 2.43 12.97
C ASP A 260 10.26 2.87 11.52
N SER A 261 9.86 4.09 11.18
CA SER A 261 9.88 4.60 9.80
C SER A 261 10.94 5.68 9.62
N ASP A 262 11.48 5.76 8.40
CA ASP A 262 12.41 6.80 7.97
C ASP A 262 13.78 6.75 8.67
N ILE A 263 14.32 5.53 8.84
CA ILE A 263 15.72 5.34 9.21
C ILE A 263 16.56 5.66 7.98
N VAL A 264 17.10 6.88 7.89
CA VAL A 264 17.83 7.37 6.72
C VAL A 264 19.32 7.15 6.90
N ILE A 265 19.93 6.44 5.95
CA ILE A 265 21.36 6.11 5.96
C ILE A 265 22.02 6.75 4.74
N PRO A 266 23.02 7.63 4.92
CA PRO A 266 23.68 8.30 3.82
C PRO A 266 24.47 7.32 2.96
N THR A 267 24.54 7.63 1.68
CA THR A 267 25.37 6.97 0.68
C THR A 267 26.26 8.03 0.01
N ASN A 268 26.92 7.71 -1.09
CA ASN A 268 27.79 8.63 -1.82
C ASN A 268 26.99 9.72 -2.55
N LYS A 269 27.70 10.79 -2.95
CA LYS A 269 27.15 11.91 -3.74
C LYS A 269 25.89 12.55 -3.15
N GLY A 270 25.72 12.47 -1.83
CA GLY A 270 24.58 13.04 -1.11
C GLY A 270 23.26 12.26 -1.25
N PHE A 271 23.27 11.10 -1.92
CA PHE A 271 22.12 10.19 -1.90
C PHE A 271 21.99 9.52 -0.52
N SER A 272 20.84 8.93 -0.26
CA SER A 272 20.62 8.11 0.94
C SER A 272 19.69 6.95 0.62
N ILE A 273 19.78 5.89 1.41
CA ILE A 273 18.74 4.87 1.49
C ILE A 273 17.85 5.15 2.69
N SER A 274 16.64 4.60 2.69
CA SER A 274 15.73 4.74 3.83
C SER A 274 15.07 3.41 4.18
N LEU A 275 15.23 2.99 5.43
CA LEU A 275 14.65 1.76 5.95
C LEU A 275 13.38 2.05 6.76
N LYS A 276 12.44 1.12 6.67
CA LYS A 276 11.30 1.01 7.58
C LYS A 276 11.33 -0.37 8.22
N ARG A 277 11.32 -0.39 9.55
CA ARG A 277 11.37 -1.59 10.38
C ARG A 277 9.97 -2.01 10.80
N TYR A 278 9.72 -3.31 10.77
CA TYR A 278 8.56 -3.99 11.34
C TYR A 278 9.08 -4.98 12.39
N LEU A 279 8.67 -4.75 13.64
CA LEU A 279 9.10 -5.50 14.80
C LEU A 279 7.87 -6.12 15.49
N PRO A 280 7.80 -7.45 15.63
CA PRO A 280 6.72 -8.11 16.37
C PRO A 280 6.95 -7.99 17.87
N GLU A 281 5.87 -8.14 18.65
CA GLU A 281 5.95 -8.20 20.11
C GLU A 281 6.92 -9.28 20.62
N LYS A 282 6.91 -10.45 19.96
CA LYS A 282 7.80 -11.58 20.27
C LYS A 282 8.58 -11.97 19.02
N VAL A 283 9.88 -11.67 19.03
CA VAL A 283 10.81 -12.09 17.96
C VAL A 283 11.07 -13.59 18.11
N LYS A 284 10.67 -14.37 17.09
CA LYS A 284 10.80 -15.83 17.07
C LYS A 284 12.26 -16.27 16.98
N ASP A 285 13.01 -15.64 16.08
CA ASP A 285 14.41 -15.96 15.82
C ASP A 285 15.23 -14.66 15.81
N LYS A 286 15.99 -14.44 16.89
CA LYS A 286 16.86 -13.26 17.03
C LYS A 286 18.10 -13.32 16.11
N LYS A 287 18.38 -14.47 15.48
CA LYS A 287 19.52 -14.67 14.57
C LYS A 287 19.17 -14.53 13.09
N THR A 288 17.90 -14.23 12.78
CA THR A 288 17.44 -14.01 11.40
C THR A 288 16.68 -12.69 11.30
N VAL A 289 17.23 -11.76 10.53
CA VAL A 289 16.57 -10.49 10.17
C VAL A 289 16.31 -10.48 8.67
N MET A 290 15.17 -9.92 8.24
CA MET A 290 14.77 -9.90 6.84
C MET A 290 14.92 -8.51 6.24
N LEU A 291 15.40 -8.43 4.99
CA LEU A 291 15.47 -7.19 4.21
C LEU A 291 14.65 -7.36 2.93
N MET A 292 13.70 -6.47 2.67
CA MET A 292 12.81 -6.53 1.50
C MET A 292 13.04 -5.35 0.57
N ILE A 293 13.29 -5.63 -0.72
CA ILE A 293 13.70 -4.63 -1.72
C ILE A 293 12.62 -4.54 -2.83
N PRO A 294 12.02 -3.36 -3.06
CA PRO A 294 10.97 -3.17 -4.06
C PRO A 294 11.50 -3.18 -5.49
N GLY A 295 10.57 -3.29 -6.45
CA GLY A 295 10.86 -3.33 -7.88
C GLY A 295 11.09 -1.97 -8.54
N PHE A 296 11.24 -2.01 -9.86
CA PHE A 296 11.41 -0.85 -10.72
C PHE A 296 10.20 0.10 -10.62
N PHE A 297 10.44 1.42 -10.54
CA PHE A 297 9.42 2.46 -10.25
C PHE A 297 8.67 2.34 -8.91
N CYS A 298 9.00 1.39 -8.03
CA CYS A 298 8.27 1.18 -6.79
C CYS A 298 9.10 1.59 -5.56
N ASN A 299 8.42 2.12 -4.55
CA ASN A 299 8.97 2.32 -3.21
C ASN A 299 8.67 1.11 -2.30
N ARG A 300 9.17 1.16 -1.07
CA ARG A 300 9.05 0.12 -0.04
C ARG A 300 7.62 -0.24 0.36
N GLU A 301 6.64 0.64 0.14
CA GLU A 301 5.25 0.34 0.50
C GLU A 301 4.67 -0.82 -0.32
N LEU A 302 5.26 -1.13 -1.48
CA LEU A 302 4.97 -2.34 -2.24
C LEU A 302 5.14 -3.62 -1.40
N MET A 303 6.13 -3.64 -0.50
CA MET A 303 6.48 -4.80 0.33
C MET A 303 5.68 -4.88 1.63
N LYS A 304 4.83 -3.88 1.93
CA LYS A 304 4.18 -3.73 3.24
C LYS A 304 3.37 -4.96 3.66
N LEU A 305 2.58 -5.54 2.75
CA LEU A 305 1.74 -6.70 3.09
C LEU A 305 2.60 -7.91 3.47
N LEU A 306 3.61 -8.21 2.65
CA LEU A 306 4.52 -9.32 2.92
C LEU A 306 5.35 -9.08 4.20
N ALA A 307 5.81 -7.86 4.41
CA ALA A 307 6.53 -7.49 5.63
C ALA A 307 5.68 -7.69 6.89
N ARG A 308 4.38 -7.35 6.83
CA ARG A 308 3.43 -7.56 7.94
C ARG A 308 3.18 -9.05 8.20
N GLU A 309 3.00 -9.86 7.17
CA GLU A 309 2.86 -11.32 7.33
C GLU A 309 4.13 -11.91 7.97
N MET A 310 5.30 -11.69 7.38
CA MET A 310 6.56 -12.22 7.92
C MET A 310 6.88 -11.70 9.33
N SER A 311 6.56 -10.43 9.61
CA SER A 311 6.85 -9.84 10.90
C SER A 311 5.85 -10.26 11.98
N ILE A 312 4.59 -9.91 11.80
CA ILE A 312 3.58 -10.01 12.86
C ILE A 312 3.08 -11.46 12.96
N ARG A 313 2.82 -12.13 11.84
CA ARG A 313 2.35 -13.52 11.86
C ARG A 313 3.47 -14.48 12.25
N PHE A 314 4.60 -14.45 11.54
CA PHE A 314 5.69 -15.42 11.71
C PHE A 314 6.75 -15.02 12.73
N GLY A 315 6.73 -13.78 13.22
CA GLY A 315 7.57 -13.33 14.33
C GLY A 315 8.98 -12.92 13.91
N TYR A 316 9.21 -12.58 12.64
CA TYR A 316 10.51 -12.08 12.18
C TYR A 316 10.64 -10.58 12.36
N GLU A 317 11.88 -10.13 12.54
CA GLU A 317 12.19 -8.74 12.34
C GLU A 317 12.40 -8.47 10.85
N VAL A 318 11.69 -7.47 10.31
CA VAL A 318 11.68 -7.19 8.88
C VAL A 318 11.98 -5.72 8.61
N PHE A 319 12.87 -5.46 7.66
CA PHE A 319 13.14 -4.15 7.11
C PHE A 319 12.68 -4.09 5.65
N THR A 320 11.98 -3.02 5.27
CA THR A 320 11.70 -2.70 3.87
C THR A 320 12.53 -1.50 3.44
N LEU A 321 13.16 -1.58 2.28
CA LEU A 321 14.18 -0.63 1.80
C LEU A 321 13.63 0.29 0.71
N ASP A 322 13.79 1.60 0.89
CA ASP A 322 13.81 2.56 -0.20
C ASP A 322 15.26 2.77 -0.67
N LEU A 323 15.51 2.44 -1.92
CA LEU A 323 16.76 2.73 -2.63
C LEU A 323 16.89 4.24 -2.93
N ARG A 324 18.05 4.67 -3.41
CA ARG A 324 18.26 6.06 -3.85
C ARG A 324 17.20 6.50 -4.85
N GLY A 325 16.65 7.69 -4.67
CA GLY A 325 15.67 8.29 -5.57
C GLY A 325 14.21 7.81 -5.45
N ARG A 326 13.89 6.95 -4.48
CA ARG A 326 12.52 6.45 -4.24
C ARG A 326 11.62 7.42 -3.47
N SER A 327 12.21 8.32 -2.71
CA SER A 327 11.52 9.39 -1.97
C SER A 327 12.38 10.64 -1.85
N SER A 328 11.78 11.74 -1.37
CA SER A 328 12.51 12.99 -1.08
C SER A 328 13.64 12.78 -0.06
N LEU A 329 13.51 11.79 0.84
CA LEU A 329 14.52 11.45 1.84
C LEU A 329 15.76 10.75 1.26
N THR A 330 15.63 10.20 0.07
CA THR A 330 16.68 9.40 -0.59
C THR A 330 17.36 10.14 -1.75
N LEU A 331 16.95 11.38 -2.01
CA LEU A 331 17.51 12.24 -3.05
C LEU A 331 18.47 13.27 -2.44
N PRO A 332 19.56 13.63 -3.14
CA PRO A 332 20.46 14.67 -2.68
C PRO A 332 19.78 16.04 -2.72
N THR A 333 20.14 16.87 -1.75
CA THR A 333 19.70 18.28 -1.65
C THR A 333 20.24 19.11 -2.82
N PHE A 334 21.48 18.84 -3.25
CA PHE A 334 22.18 19.57 -4.32
C PHE A 334 22.75 18.60 -5.36
N ASN A 335 22.88 19.05 -6.61
CA ASN A 335 23.44 18.31 -7.75
C ASN A 335 22.82 16.92 -8.00
N LYS A 336 21.66 16.90 -8.67
CA LYS A 336 20.92 15.67 -8.99
C LYS A 336 21.50 15.03 -10.26
N GLU A 337 22.66 14.40 -10.15
CA GLU A 337 23.12 13.48 -11.19
C GLU A 337 22.17 12.26 -11.28
N GLY A 338 21.99 11.70 -12.48
CA GLY A 338 21.25 10.44 -12.64
C GLY A 338 22.06 9.24 -12.15
N TRP A 339 21.37 8.20 -11.70
CA TRP A 339 21.91 6.94 -11.17
C TRP A 339 21.45 5.73 -11.98
N THR A 340 22.09 4.59 -11.78
CA THR A 340 21.94 3.34 -12.55
C THR A 340 21.53 2.18 -11.65
N VAL A 341 21.32 1.00 -12.23
CA VAL A 341 21.14 -0.24 -11.44
C VAL A 341 22.44 -0.65 -10.76
N ASP A 342 23.60 -0.27 -11.32
CA ASP A 342 24.91 -0.54 -10.71
C ASP A 342 25.04 0.18 -9.37
N ASP A 343 24.55 1.42 -9.27
CA ASP A 343 24.50 2.17 -8.01
C ASP A 343 23.67 1.42 -6.95
N TYR A 344 22.57 0.78 -7.34
CA TYR A 344 21.78 -0.03 -6.40
C TYR A 344 22.55 -1.27 -5.92
N ILE A 345 23.25 -1.95 -6.83
CA ILE A 345 23.95 -3.22 -6.57
C ILE A 345 25.25 -3.01 -5.79
N MET A 346 26.01 -2.00 -6.19
CA MET A 346 27.38 -1.79 -5.75
C MET A 346 27.48 -0.80 -4.59
N GLU A 347 26.41 -0.09 -4.28
CA GLU A 347 26.41 0.95 -3.25
C GLU A 347 25.23 0.83 -2.29
N ASP A 348 23.98 1.04 -2.73
CA ASP A 348 22.82 1.09 -1.83
C ASP A 348 22.62 -0.21 -1.05
N PHE A 349 22.68 -1.35 -1.74
CA PHE A 349 22.50 -2.65 -1.12
C PHE A 349 23.64 -3.00 -0.14
N PRO A 350 24.93 -2.83 -0.49
CA PRO A 350 26.04 -2.92 0.46
C PRO A 350 25.92 -2.00 1.68
N VAL A 351 25.50 -0.74 1.51
CA VAL A 351 25.28 0.19 2.62
C VAL A 351 24.20 -0.34 3.57
N ALA A 352 23.09 -0.85 3.03
CA ALA A 352 22.05 -1.47 3.85
C ALA A 352 22.57 -2.69 4.62
N LEU A 353 23.37 -3.55 3.97
CA LEU A 353 23.95 -4.74 4.61
C LEU A 353 24.96 -4.38 5.70
N ASN A 354 25.83 -3.38 5.48
CA ASN A 354 26.77 -2.92 6.49
C ASN A 354 26.06 -2.35 7.71
N TRP A 355 25.06 -1.49 7.49
CA TRP A 355 24.25 -0.95 8.58
C TRP A 355 23.57 -2.07 9.37
N LEU A 356 22.96 -3.05 8.69
CA LEU A 356 22.35 -4.21 9.34
C LEU A 356 23.39 -5.05 10.11
N LYS A 357 24.59 -5.26 9.56
CA LYS A 357 25.69 -5.97 10.24
C LYS A 357 26.10 -5.27 11.54
N GLU A 358 26.15 -3.94 11.53
CA GLU A 358 26.48 -3.14 12.71
C GLU A 358 25.38 -3.21 13.77
N GLN A 359 24.10 -3.16 13.36
CA GLN A 359 22.97 -3.23 14.29
C GLN A 359 22.74 -4.65 14.83
N TYR A 360 23.05 -5.69 14.05
CA TYR A 360 22.83 -7.10 14.36
C TYR A 360 24.12 -7.90 14.17
N PRO A 361 25.12 -7.74 15.05
CA PRO A 361 26.36 -8.50 14.95
C PRO A 361 26.06 -10.00 15.10
N ASN A 362 26.72 -10.82 14.27
CA ASN A 362 26.57 -12.28 14.22
C ASN A 362 25.19 -12.80 13.74
N THR A 363 24.40 -11.93 13.10
CA THR A 363 23.13 -12.31 12.45
C THR A 363 23.34 -12.47 10.96
N LYS A 364 22.74 -13.51 10.37
CA LYS A 364 22.63 -13.62 8.91
C LYS A 364 21.25 -13.13 8.45
N PHE A 365 21.22 -12.53 7.27
CA PHE A 365 20.05 -11.85 6.73
C PHE A 365 19.36 -12.69 5.65
N VAL A 366 18.02 -12.68 5.64
CA VAL A 366 17.24 -13.20 4.52
C VAL A 366 16.80 -12.04 3.65
N VAL A 367 17.15 -12.06 2.38
CA VAL A 367 16.87 -10.95 1.46
C VAL A 367 15.73 -11.31 0.52
N TYR A 368 14.64 -10.57 0.61
CA TYR A 368 13.52 -10.63 -0.31
C TYR A 368 13.64 -9.54 -1.36
N GLY A 369 13.29 -9.84 -2.60
CA GLY A 369 13.28 -8.84 -3.66
C GLY A 369 12.21 -9.10 -4.69
N HIS A 370 11.46 -8.05 -5.05
CA HIS A 370 10.46 -8.10 -6.12
C HIS A 370 11.02 -7.49 -7.40
N SER A 371 10.84 -8.15 -8.54
CA SER A 371 11.29 -7.63 -9.84
C SER A 371 12.78 -7.24 -9.79
N MET A 372 13.13 -6.00 -10.14
CA MET A 372 14.47 -5.41 -9.97
C MET A 372 15.03 -5.58 -8.57
N GLY A 373 14.21 -5.48 -7.52
CA GLY A 373 14.62 -5.67 -6.13
C GLY A 373 15.17 -7.06 -5.85
N GLY A 374 14.74 -8.09 -6.59
CA GLY A 374 15.33 -9.44 -6.52
C GLY A 374 16.50 -9.64 -7.48
N MET A 375 16.64 -8.81 -8.52
CA MET A 375 17.84 -8.77 -9.36
C MET A 375 19.04 -8.24 -8.57
N ILE A 376 18.86 -7.19 -7.76
CA ILE A 376 19.92 -6.54 -6.99
C ILE A 376 20.75 -7.54 -6.14
N PRO A 377 20.16 -8.29 -5.19
CA PRO A 377 20.94 -9.22 -4.36
C PRO A 377 21.54 -10.35 -5.18
N ARG A 378 20.84 -10.81 -6.21
CA ARG A 378 21.33 -11.86 -7.12
C ARG A 378 22.53 -11.42 -7.94
N PHE A 379 22.51 -10.21 -8.45
CA PHE A 379 23.60 -9.63 -9.25
C PHE A 379 24.80 -9.33 -8.35
N TYR A 380 24.56 -8.82 -7.14
CA TYR A 380 25.60 -8.66 -6.13
C TYR A 380 26.30 -9.98 -5.82
N LEU A 381 25.52 -11.03 -5.51
CA LEU A 381 26.04 -12.38 -5.19
C LEU A 381 26.80 -13.01 -6.36
N GLY A 382 26.24 -12.97 -7.57
CA GLY A 382 26.87 -13.58 -8.75
C GLY A 382 28.15 -12.87 -9.19
N SER A 383 28.19 -11.54 -9.06
CA SER A 383 29.29 -10.71 -9.56
C SER A 383 30.22 -10.18 -8.46
N TYR A 384 30.08 -10.62 -7.20
CA TYR A 384 30.79 -10.06 -6.04
C TYR A 384 32.29 -9.87 -6.27
N ASN A 385 32.99 -10.90 -6.75
CA ASN A 385 34.44 -10.82 -6.99
C ASN A 385 34.83 -9.76 -8.03
N LYS A 386 34.01 -9.56 -9.07
CA LYS A 386 34.25 -8.53 -10.08
C LYS A 386 33.92 -7.13 -9.56
N ILE A 387 32.89 -7.01 -8.73
CA ILE A 387 32.54 -5.75 -8.07
C ILE A 387 33.67 -5.34 -7.10
N LEU A 388 34.23 -6.30 -6.35
CA LEU A 388 35.36 -6.06 -5.45
C LEU A 388 36.59 -5.50 -6.18
N GLN A 389 36.87 -6.00 -7.38
CA GLN A 389 37.98 -5.52 -8.22
C GLN A 389 37.80 -4.07 -8.72
N LYS A 390 36.61 -3.49 -8.63
CA LYS A 390 36.38 -2.09 -9.01
C LYS A 390 36.89 -1.07 -8.00
N GLY A 391 37.33 -1.49 -6.80
CA GLY A 391 37.96 -0.59 -5.82
C GLY A 391 37.03 0.56 -5.37
N LEU A 392 35.77 0.22 -5.09
CA LEU A 392 34.73 1.20 -4.74
C LEU A 392 35.01 1.86 -3.38
N GLN A 393 34.53 3.10 -3.22
CA GLN A 393 34.64 3.82 -1.94
C GLN A 393 33.80 3.17 -0.82
N THR A 394 32.67 2.57 -1.19
CA THR A 394 31.75 1.92 -0.27
C THR A 394 32.31 0.55 0.14
N PRO A 395 32.45 0.26 1.45
CA PRO A 395 32.86 -1.06 1.91
C PRO A 395 31.89 -2.14 1.44
N LEU A 396 32.41 -3.21 0.83
CA LEU A 396 31.60 -4.30 0.29
C LEU A 396 31.64 -5.50 1.24
N PRO A 397 30.58 -5.77 2.02
CA PRO A 397 30.56 -6.92 2.89
C PRO A 397 30.53 -8.22 2.09
N ASP A 398 31.18 -9.28 2.59
CA ASP A 398 31.07 -10.60 1.96
C ASP A 398 29.63 -11.11 2.08
N PRO A 399 28.92 -11.29 0.95
CA PRO A 399 27.54 -11.74 1.00
C PRO A 399 27.39 -13.19 1.48
N GLN A 400 28.41 -14.06 1.38
CA GLN A 400 28.36 -15.44 1.90
C GLN A 400 28.39 -15.47 3.44
N GLU A 401 29.05 -14.49 4.05
CA GLU A 401 29.07 -14.32 5.50
C GLU A 401 27.75 -13.75 6.02
N LEU A 402 27.20 -12.75 5.33
CA LEU A 402 26.04 -12.00 5.82
C LEU A 402 24.69 -12.54 5.38
N ILE A 403 24.55 -13.17 4.21
CA ILE A 403 23.24 -13.57 3.68
C ILE A 403 23.00 -15.05 3.97
N LYS A 404 21.89 -15.35 4.63
CA LYS A 404 21.43 -16.72 4.89
C LYS A 404 20.74 -17.32 3.67
N ALA A 405 19.87 -16.54 3.02
CA ALA A 405 19.03 -16.99 1.92
C ALA A 405 18.49 -15.80 1.12
N VAL A 406 18.12 -16.04 -0.13
CA VAL A 406 17.45 -15.05 -0.99
C VAL A 406 16.08 -15.56 -1.43
N VAL A 407 15.08 -14.69 -1.38
CA VAL A 407 13.75 -14.93 -1.93
C VAL A 407 13.49 -13.93 -3.06
N THR A 408 13.27 -14.41 -4.27
CA THR A 408 13.01 -13.55 -5.43
C THR A 408 11.59 -13.71 -5.94
N ILE A 409 10.91 -12.60 -6.15
CA ILE A 409 9.50 -12.54 -6.56
C ILE A 409 9.43 -11.90 -7.93
N THR A 410 9.06 -12.69 -8.95
CA THR A 410 8.95 -12.25 -10.35
C THR A 410 10.18 -11.48 -10.84
N SER A 411 11.37 -11.93 -10.45
CA SER A 411 12.65 -11.30 -10.77
C SER A 411 13.34 -11.97 -11.96
N PRO A 412 13.33 -11.35 -13.15
CA PRO A 412 13.99 -11.92 -14.31
C PRO A 412 15.51 -11.73 -14.25
N THR A 413 16.27 -12.45 -15.06
CA THR A 413 17.73 -12.25 -15.18
C THR A 413 18.12 -11.33 -16.36
N TYR A 414 17.20 -11.13 -17.30
CA TYR A 414 17.31 -10.19 -18.41
C TYR A 414 15.92 -9.66 -18.75
N VAL A 415 15.84 -8.57 -19.51
CA VAL A 415 14.55 -7.93 -19.79
C VAL A 415 13.98 -8.52 -21.08
N ASN A 416 12.84 -9.21 -21.01
CA ASN A 416 12.09 -9.64 -22.18
C ASN A 416 10.59 -9.40 -21.96
N ILE A 417 10.15 -8.18 -22.26
CA ILE A 417 8.75 -7.79 -22.12
C ILE A 417 7.97 -8.40 -23.30
N GLU A 418 7.05 -9.32 -23.00
CA GLU A 418 6.19 -10.01 -24.00
C GLU A 418 5.03 -9.15 -24.52
N SER A 419 4.76 -8.00 -23.90
CA SER A 419 3.70 -7.10 -24.37
C SER A 419 4.11 -6.34 -25.63
N GLU A 420 3.25 -6.38 -26.66
CA GLU A 420 3.27 -5.46 -27.81
C GLU A 420 3.04 -4.02 -27.32
N MET A 421 4.12 -3.31 -26.98
CA MET A 421 4.08 -1.88 -26.66
C MET A 421 4.20 -1.08 -27.97
N PRO A 422 3.19 -0.29 -28.36
CA PRO A 422 3.28 0.55 -29.55
C PRO A 422 4.45 1.52 -29.44
N GLY A 423 5.36 1.52 -30.44
CA GLY A 423 6.57 2.35 -30.43
C GLY A 423 7.79 1.73 -29.76
N PHE A 424 7.63 0.67 -28.96
CA PHE A 424 8.75 -0.02 -28.32
C PHE A 424 9.57 -0.84 -29.32
N ASP A 425 8.96 -1.42 -30.36
CA ASP A 425 9.71 -2.09 -31.42
C ASP A 425 10.45 -1.10 -32.34
N VAL A 426 9.93 0.13 -32.48
CA VAL A 426 10.65 1.23 -33.15
C VAL A 426 11.84 1.66 -32.31
N LEU A 427 11.69 1.75 -30.98
CA LEU A 427 12.79 2.01 -30.06
C LEU A 427 13.82 0.87 -30.09
N LYS A 428 13.40 -0.39 -30.03
CA LYS A 428 14.28 -1.56 -30.17
C LYS A 428 15.06 -1.51 -31.48
N LYS A 429 14.40 -1.24 -32.62
CA LYS A 429 15.06 -1.11 -33.94
C LYS A 429 16.01 0.08 -33.99
N ALA A 430 15.62 1.23 -33.46
CA ALA A 430 16.48 2.41 -33.41
C ALA A 430 17.73 2.15 -32.55
N VAL A 431 17.59 1.42 -31.45
CA VAL A 431 18.69 1.03 -30.58
C VAL A 431 19.54 -0.07 -31.23
N SER A 432 18.96 -1.03 -31.95
CA SER A 432 19.67 -2.12 -32.62
C SER A 432 20.45 -1.68 -33.86
N ILE A 433 19.98 -0.66 -34.59
CA ILE A 433 20.64 -0.11 -35.78
C ILE A 433 21.90 0.69 -35.42
N VAL A 434 21.98 1.25 -34.22
CA VAL A 434 23.10 2.11 -33.74
C VAL A 434 24.25 1.29 -33.11
N GLY A 435 24.34 0.00 -33.44
CA GLY A 435 25.25 -0.96 -32.81
C GLY A 435 26.73 -0.53 -32.76
N LYS A 436 27.35 -0.74 -31.59
CA LYS A 436 28.78 -0.66 -31.21
C LYS A 436 29.37 0.67 -30.71
N PHE A 437 28.63 1.78 -30.66
CA PHE A 437 29.05 2.99 -29.92
C PHE A 437 28.09 3.28 -28.75
N HIS A 438 28.57 3.98 -27.70
CA HIS A 438 27.89 4.23 -26.41
C HIS A 438 26.37 4.57 -26.52
N VAL A 439 25.54 3.53 -26.62
CA VAL A 439 24.08 3.59 -26.80
C VAL A 439 23.39 4.35 -25.67
N SER A 440 23.95 4.27 -24.45
CA SER A 440 23.41 4.94 -23.26
C SER A 440 23.28 6.45 -23.45
N ASN A 441 24.29 7.12 -24.02
CA ASN A 441 24.28 8.57 -24.20
C ASN A 441 23.25 9.05 -25.23
N ILE A 442 22.99 8.27 -26.28
CA ILE A 442 22.01 8.61 -27.32
C ILE A 442 20.58 8.42 -26.79
N ILE A 443 20.31 7.30 -26.10
CA ILE A 443 19.00 7.04 -25.47
C ILE A 443 18.71 8.12 -24.40
N ILE A 444 19.68 8.45 -23.55
CA ILE A 444 19.53 9.50 -22.53
C ILE A 444 19.22 10.85 -23.20
N ARG A 445 19.98 11.26 -24.22
CA ARG A 445 19.73 12.51 -24.95
C ARG A 445 18.35 12.54 -25.62
N ALA A 446 17.90 11.43 -26.19
CA ALA A 446 16.59 11.32 -26.81
C ALA A 446 15.46 11.42 -25.77
N ILE A 447 15.57 10.72 -24.63
CA ILE A 447 14.60 10.78 -23.53
C ILE A 447 14.55 12.19 -22.94
N SER A 448 15.69 12.75 -22.55
CA SER A 448 15.78 14.09 -21.94
C SER A 448 15.23 15.19 -22.85
N LYS A 449 15.53 15.15 -24.16
CA LYS A 449 15.03 16.14 -25.13
C LYS A 449 13.52 16.04 -25.37
N THR A 450 12.94 14.83 -25.25
CA THR A 450 11.51 14.59 -25.54
C THR A 450 10.60 14.94 -24.36
N ILE A 451 11.06 14.73 -23.13
CA ILE A 451 10.25 14.92 -21.91
C ILE A 451 10.49 16.32 -21.30
N SER A 452 11.53 17.06 -21.73
CA SER A 452 11.83 18.43 -21.27
C SER A 452 11.89 18.56 -19.74
N THR A 453 12.36 17.51 -19.04
CA THR A 453 12.47 17.51 -17.57
C THR A 453 13.82 18.05 -17.14
N ALA A 454 13.84 19.07 -16.29
CA ALA A 454 15.06 19.57 -15.64
C ALA A 454 15.67 18.59 -14.62
N MET A 455 14.92 17.55 -14.22
CA MET A 455 15.37 16.52 -13.27
C MET A 455 15.83 15.24 -14.00
N PRO A 456 16.82 14.51 -13.46
CA PRO A 456 17.33 13.25 -14.03
C PRO A 456 16.39 12.04 -13.84
N ALA A 457 15.17 12.27 -13.35
CA ALA A 457 14.22 11.24 -12.97
C ALA A 457 12.81 11.57 -13.51
N ILE A 458 12.09 10.53 -13.93
CA ILE A 458 10.77 10.64 -14.57
C ILE A 458 9.75 9.74 -13.88
N SER A 459 8.45 10.02 -14.02
CA SER A 459 7.40 9.12 -13.53
C SER A 459 7.08 8.02 -14.55
N LEU A 460 6.40 6.96 -14.09
CA LEU A 460 5.97 5.86 -14.97
C LEU A 460 5.03 6.35 -16.09
N ASN A 461 4.16 7.33 -15.79
CA ASN A 461 3.27 7.92 -16.78
C ASN A 461 4.06 8.70 -17.86
N ASP A 462 5.08 9.45 -17.46
CA ASP A 462 5.96 10.18 -18.41
C ASP A 462 6.68 9.20 -19.35
N LEU A 463 7.12 8.05 -18.82
CA LEU A 463 7.73 6.98 -19.62
C LEU A 463 6.75 6.41 -20.66
N PHE A 464 5.50 6.14 -20.28
CA PHE A 464 4.49 5.66 -21.24
C PHE A 464 4.16 6.71 -22.31
N GLN A 465 4.08 7.99 -21.94
CA GLN A 465 3.88 9.08 -22.91
C GLN A 465 5.05 9.20 -23.88
N PHE A 466 6.29 9.04 -23.39
CA PHE A 466 7.49 9.00 -24.23
C PHE A 466 7.44 7.86 -25.25
N ILE A 467 7.18 6.63 -24.80
CA ILE A 467 7.09 5.45 -25.68
C ILE A 467 6.02 5.66 -26.76
N HIS A 468 4.86 6.18 -26.37
CA HIS A 468 3.75 6.46 -27.29
C HIS A 468 4.09 7.52 -28.34
N ARG A 469 4.79 8.61 -27.96
CA ARG A 469 5.21 9.68 -28.88
C ARG A 469 6.21 9.18 -29.93
N ILE A 470 7.15 8.32 -29.54
CA ILE A 470 8.07 7.68 -30.49
C ILE A 470 7.30 6.83 -31.50
N GLY A 471 6.26 6.12 -31.05
CA GLY A 471 5.40 5.31 -31.93
C GLY A 471 4.62 6.10 -32.99
N LYS A 472 4.35 7.39 -32.78
CA LYS A 472 3.61 8.25 -33.73
C LYS A 472 4.50 9.07 -34.68
N GLY A 473 5.81 9.16 -34.42
CA GLY A 473 6.71 10.12 -35.10
C GLY A 473 7.24 9.71 -36.47
N ARG A 474 7.14 8.43 -36.85
CA ARG A 474 7.57 7.92 -38.17
C ARG A 474 6.71 6.72 -38.54
N VAL A 475 5.71 6.95 -39.38
CA VAL A 475 5.00 6.05 -40.32
C VAL A 475 3.58 6.60 -40.43
N LYS A 476 3.33 7.42 -41.46
CA LYS A 476 2.00 7.92 -41.79
C LYS A 476 1.03 6.83 -42.26
N ASP A 477 1.48 5.58 -42.38
CA ASP A 477 0.72 4.47 -42.98
C ASP A 477 0.24 3.38 -41.99
N LEU A 478 0.39 3.56 -40.68
CA LEU A 478 -0.05 2.57 -39.68
C LEU A 478 -1.28 3.04 -38.88
N SER A 479 -2.18 3.80 -39.51
CA SER A 479 -3.27 4.50 -38.82
C SER A 479 -4.57 3.69 -38.66
N TYR A 480 -4.64 2.42 -39.07
CA TYR A 480 -5.90 1.66 -39.02
C TYR A 480 -5.93 0.41 -38.12
N THR A 481 -4.83 0.05 -37.45
CA THR A 481 -4.77 -1.19 -36.65
C THR A 481 -4.42 -0.98 -35.17
N ILE A 482 -4.38 0.27 -34.68
CA ILE A 482 -4.03 0.58 -33.28
C ILE A 482 -5.30 0.72 -32.45
N GLY A 483 -6.13 -0.32 -32.46
CA GLY A 483 -7.39 -0.37 -31.73
C GLY A 483 -7.38 -1.23 -30.46
N LYS A 484 -6.39 -2.11 -30.22
CA LYS A 484 -6.56 -3.15 -29.16
C LYS A 484 -5.37 -3.59 -28.31
N LYS A 485 -4.14 -3.06 -28.45
CA LYS A 485 -3.03 -3.48 -27.56
C LYS A 485 -2.09 -2.32 -27.23
N VAL A 486 -2.50 -1.50 -26.27
CA VAL A 486 -1.62 -0.55 -25.57
C VAL A 486 -1.37 -1.11 -24.18
N LEU A 487 -0.13 -1.11 -23.68
CA LEU A 487 0.13 -1.44 -22.29
C LEU A 487 -0.58 -0.42 -21.41
N THR A 488 -1.63 -0.85 -20.71
CA THR A 488 -2.28 -0.04 -19.68
C THR A 488 -1.62 -0.34 -18.35
N ILE A 489 -1.72 0.57 -17.38
CA ILE A 489 -1.29 0.32 -16.00
C ILE A 489 -1.86 -1.03 -15.49
N LYS A 490 -3.08 -1.39 -15.92
CA LYS A 490 -3.70 -2.69 -15.64
C LYS A 490 -2.87 -3.90 -16.09
N ASN A 491 -2.18 -3.81 -17.23
CA ASN A 491 -1.30 -4.88 -17.74
C ASN A 491 0.05 -4.93 -16.99
N PHE A 492 0.56 -3.79 -16.52
CA PHE A 492 1.75 -3.72 -15.67
C PHE A 492 1.47 -4.28 -14.26
N VAL A 493 0.26 -4.04 -13.75
CA VAL A 493 -0.20 -4.56 -12.47
C VAL A 493 -0.52 -6.07 -12.58
N GLY A 494 -1.14 -6.49 -13.69
CA GLY A 494 -1.43 -7.89 -14.01
C GLY A 494 -2.45 -8.51 -13.04
N TYR A 495 -3.64 -7.90 -12.95
CA TYR A 495 -4.58 -8.24 -11.88
C TYR A 495 -6.05 -8.27 -12.31
N TYR A 496 -6.74 -9.38 -12.03
CA TYR A 496 -8.14 -9.60 -12.41
C TYR A 496 -9.16 -9.25 -11.30
N GLN A 497 -8.77 -9.20 -10.02
CA GLN A 497 -9.71 -9.33 -8.89
C GLN A 497 -9.97 -8.07 -8.05
N ILE A 498 -9.27 -6.94 -8.27
CA ILE A 498 -9.42 -5.71 -7.46
C ILE A 498 -10.15 -4.69 -8.29
N THR A 499 -11.04 -4.00 -7.60
CA THR A 499 -11.93 -3.02 -8.21
C THR A 499 -11.16 -1.77 -8.60
N THR A 500 -11.59 -1.15 -9.69
CA THR A 500 -10.96 0.03 -10.28
C THR A 500 -10.68 1.18 -9.27
N PRO A 501 -11.54 1.48 -8.26
CA PRO A 501 -11.24 2.54 -7.28
C PRO A 501 -10.10 2.20 -6.31
N GLU A 502 -10.00 0.95 -5.84
CA GLU A 502 -8.99 0.51 -4.87
C GLU A 502 -7.56 0.55 -5.48
N TRP A 503 -7.46 0.36 -6.80
CA TRP A 503 -6.18 0.43 -7.52
C TRP A 503 -5.59 1.83 -7.66
N TYR A 504 -6.38 2.87 -7.87
CA TYR A 504 -5.78 4.21 -7.99
C TYR A 504 -5.04 4.63 -6.72
N HIS A 505 -5.59 4.31 -5.54
CA HIS A 505 -4.96 4.62 -4.26
C HIS A 505 -3.67 3.82 -4.02
N VAL A 506 -3.69 2.52 -4.29
CA VAL A 506 -2.51 1.65 -4.14
C VAL A 506 -1.37 2.09 -5.06
N LEU A 507 -1.68 2.55 -6.28
CA LEU A 507 -0.67 2.97 -7.26
C LEU A 507 -0.07 4.34 -6.92
N GLU A 508 -0.85 5.30 -6.41
CA GLU A 508 -0.35 6.61 -5.98
C GLU A 508 0.69 6.47 -4.86
N ASP A 509 0.48 5.54 -3.92
CA ASP A 509 1.35 5.37 -2.77
C ASP A 509 2.61 4.54 -3.08
N ILE A 510 2.59 3.71 -4.11
CA ILE A 510 3.67 2.77 -4.44
C ILE A 510 4.61 3.32 -5.51
N PHE A 511 4.08 3.97 -6.54
CA PHE A 511 4.90 4.41 -7.67
C PHE A 511 5.66 5.69 -7.35
N CYS A 512 6.97 5.65 -7.56
CA CYS A 512 7.85 6.79 -7.43
C CYS A 512 8.46 7.16 -8.79
N LYS A 513 9.34 8.17 -8.81
CA LYS A 513 10.14 8.49 -9.99
C LYS A 513 11.32 7.50 -10.10
N GLU A 514 11.87 7.40 -11.31
CA GLU A 514 13.04 6.57 -11.60
C GLU A 514 14.05 7.33 -12.46
N SER A 515 15.35 7.02 -12.32
CA SER A 515 16.37 7.68 -13.13
C SER A 515 16.31 7.29 -14.59
N ILE A 516 16.54 8.26 -15.45
CA ILE A 516 16.69 8.05 -16.90
C ILE A 516 17.83 7.08 -17.22
N LYS A 517 18.91 7.07 -16.42
CA LYS A 517 20.03 6.15 -16.60
C LYS A 517 19.65 4.70 -16.26
N THR A 518 18.92 4.47 -15.17
CA THR A 518 18.31 3.16 -14.86
C THR A 518 17.41 2.69 -16.01
N ILE A 519 16.50 3.55 -16.50
CA ILE A 519 15.62 3.22 -17.62
C ILE A 519 16.44 2.85 -18.88
N ALA A 520 17.47 3.61 -19.19
CA ALA A 520 18.35 3.33 -20.32
C ALA A 520 19.06 1.97 -20.19
N GLN A 521 19.46 1.58 -18.97
CA GLN A 521 20.05 0.26 -18.71
C GLN A 521 19.05 -0.87 -18.94
N PHE A 522 17.80 -0.72 -18.50
CA PHE A 522 16.73 -1.69 -18.79
C PHE A 522 16.42 -1.81 -20.29
N LEU A 523 16.35 -0.68 -21.00
CA LEU A 523 16.15 -0.67 -22.46
C LEU A 523 17.31 -1.36 -23.19
N LYS A 524 18.56 -1.10 -22.77
CA LYS A 524 19.76 -1.76 -23.28
C LYS A 524 19.70 -3.27 -23.05
N ALA A 525 19.29 -3.71 -21.86
CA ALA A 525 19.14 -5.12 -21.52
C ALA A 525 18.00 -5.84 -22.28
N GLN A 526 17.06 -5.10 -22.86
CA GLN A 526 15.99 -5.68 -23.66
C GLN A 526 16.37 -5.89 -25.14
N VAL A 527 17.34 -5.13 -25.64
CA VAL A 527 17.87 -5.30 -27.00
C VAL A 527 19.13 -6.14 -27.05
N SER A 528 19.74 -6.40 -25.89
CA SER A 528 20.86 -7.32 -25.78
C SER A 528 20.36 -8.75 -26.00
N ASP A 529 21.25 -9.63 -26.43
CA ASP A 529 20.96 -11.05 -26.61
C ASP A 529 20.79 -11.75 -25.25
N ARG A 530 19.68 -11.47 -24.55
CA ARG A 530 19.30 -12.01 -23.23
C ARG A 530 20.32 -11.75 -22.11
N ASN A 531 20.95 -10.58 -22.10
CA ASN A 531 21.96 -10.22 -21.10
C ASN A 531 21.65 -8.91 -20.38
N PHE A 532 21.81 -8.88 -19.07
CA PHE A 532 21.80 -7.65 -18.27
C PHE A 532 23.24 -7.34 -17.85
N CYS A 533 23.80 -6.27 -18.40
CA CYS A 533 25.16 -5.84 -18.11
C CYS A 533 25.16 -4.58 -17.22
N SER A 534 26.30 -4.32 -16.59
CA SER A 534 26.59 -3.02 -16.00
C SER A 534 26.49 -1.92 -17.06
N PHE A 535 26.25 -0.71 -16.60
CA PHE A 535 26.04 0.46 -17.45
C PHE A 535 27.23 0.69 -18.38
N ASP A 536 28.44 0.43 -17.88
CA ASP A 536 29.73 0.49 -18.58
C ASP A 536 30.13 -0.80 -19.34
N ASP A 537 29.27 -1.82 -19.37
CA ASP A 537 29.50 -3.17 -19.95
C ASP A 537 30.64 -4.00 -19.34
N SER A 538 31.28 -3.52 -18.27
CA SER A 538 32.39 -4.25 -17.64
C SER A 538 31.96 -5.53 -16.92
N ILE A 539 30.69 -5.65 -16.51
CA ILE A 539 30.14 -6.82 -15.80
C ILE A 539 28.90 -7.29 -16.53
N ASN A 540 28.85 -8.59 -16.85
CA ASN A 540 27.64 -9.24 -17.32
C ASN A 540 26.97 -9.99 -16.16
N TYR A 541 25.99 -9.35 -15.53
CA TYR A 541 25.33 -9.90 -14.34
C TYR A 541 24.54 -11.17 -14.63
N THR A 542 24.02 -11.32 -15.86
CA THR A 542 23.30 -12.53 -16.29
C THR A 542 24.21 -13.74 -16.28
N GLN A 543 25.38 -13.65 -16.91
CA GLN A 543 26.33 -14.77 -16.98
C GLN A 543 26.94 -15.11 -15.62
N ASP A 544 27.09 -14.11 -14.76
CA ASP A 544 27.68 -14.26 -13.43
C ASP A 544 26.74 -14.94 -12.42
N GLN A 545 25.46 -15.12 -12.76
CA GLN A 545 24.53 -15.90 -11.91
C GLN A 545 24.99 -17.33 -11.63
N LYS A 546 25.85 -17.90 -12.50
CA LYS A 546 26.49 -19.21 -12.27
C LYS A 546 27.36 -19.26 -11.00
N ASN A 547 27.76 -18.11 -10.46
CA ASN A 547 28.56 -18.03 -9.23
C ASN A 547 27.69 -17.91 -7.97
N PHE A 548 26.38 -17.74 -8.11
CA PHE A 548 25.45 -17.71 -6.98
C PHE A 548 25.27 -19.12 -6.42
N THR A 549 25.54 -19.32 -5.13
CA THR A 549 25.46 -20.62 -4.44
C THR A 549 24.57 -20.66 -3.20
N LEU A 550 24.15 -19.50 -2.66
CA LEU A 550 23.32 -19.45 -1.45
C LEU A 550 21.94 -20.09 -1.63
N PRO A 551 21.20 -20.44 -0.57
CA PRO A 551 19.82 -20.88 -0.69
C PRO A 551 18.93 -19.86 -1.43
N LEU A 552 18.11 -20.35 -2.37
CA LEU A 552 17.25 -19.52 -3.22
C LEU A 552 15.81 -20.03 -3.24
N PHE A 553 14.85 -19.16 -2.95
CA PHE A 553 13.44 -19.41 -3.20
C PHE A 553 12.92 -18.49 -4.31
N THR A 554 12.37 -19.07 -5.37
CA THR A 554 11.86 -18.30 -6.52
C THR A 554 10.34 -18.36 -6.59
N VAL A 555 9.72 -17.19 -6.51
CA VAL A 555 8.29 -17.00 -6.69
C VAL A 555 8.01 -16.52 -8.12
N VAL A 556 7.14 -17.26 -8.83
CA VAL A 556 6.78 -17.02 -10.23
C VAL A 556 5.32 -16.61 -10.34
N GLY A 557 5.05 -15.45 -10.95
CA GLY A 557 3.69 -15.04 -11.32
C GLY A 557 3.32 -15.66 -12.66
N SER A 558 2.41 -16.63 -12.68
CA SER A 558 2.05 -17.36 -13.91
C SER A 558 1.36 -16.49 -14.96
N GLU A 559 0.83 -15.33 -14.56
CA GLU A 559 0.16 -14.37 -15.44
C GLU A 559 1.01 -13.12 -15.71
N ASP A 560 2.28 -13.14 -15.29
CA ASP A 560 3.19 -12.01 -15.45
C ASP A 560 3.56 -11.80 -16.93
N ARG A 561 3.37 -10.56 -17.42
CA ARG A 561 3.72 -10.14 -18.78
C ARG A 561 4.89 -9.17 -18.84
N ILE A 562 5.38 -8.73 -17.68
CA ILE A 562 6.53 -7.82 -17.52
C ILE A 562 7.80 -8.62 -17.29
N ALA A 563 7.74 -9.62 -16.40
CA ALA A 563 8.76 -10.63 -16.19
C ALA A 563 8.13 -12.01 -16.43
N PRO A 564 7.96 -12.43 -17.70
CA PRO A 564 7.20 -13.63 -18.01
C PRO A 564 7.82 -14.88 -17.37
N PRO A 565 7.01 -15.92 -17.03
CA PRO A 565 7.47 -17.08 -16.28
C PRO A 565 8.74 -17.74 -16.82
N ASN A 566 8.85 -17.87 -18.15
CA ASN A 566 10.03 -18.41 -18.82
C ASN A 566 11.34 -17.65 -18.47
N THR A 567 11.29 -16.32 -18.33
CA THR A 567 12.46 -15.50 -17.96
C THR A 567 12.88 -15.69 -16.52
N VAL A 568 11.90 -15.88 -15.62
CA VAL A 568 12.13 -16.13 -14.19
C VAL A 568 12.61 -17.57 -13.96
N MET A 569 12.12 -18.52 -14.75
CA MET A 569 12.58 -19.91 -14.72
C MET A 569 14.02 -20.02 -15.24
N ALA A 570 14.31 -19.43 -16.40
CA ALA A 570 15.67 -19.39 -16.95
C ALA A 570 16.65 -18.73 -15.97
N ALA A 571 16.19 -17.69 -15.27
CA ALA A 571 16.94 -17.04 -14.21
C ALA A 571 17.31 -17.98 -13.05
N ASN A 572 16.35 -18.77 -12.58
CA ASN A 572 16.57 -19.77 -11.52
C ASN A 572 17.51 -20.90 -11.98
N ASP A 573 17.44 -21.30 -13.25
CA ASP A 573 18.28 -22.39 -13.79
C ASP A 573 19.77 -22.01 -13.89
N LEU A 574 20.07 -20.72 -14.06
CA LEU A 574 21.43 -20.21 -14.07
C LEU A 574 22.12 -20.26 -12.69
N VAL A 575 21.34 -20.33 -11.61
CA VAL A 575 21.86 -20.30 -10.23
C VAL A 575 22.31 -21.69 -9.79
N ARG A 576 23.50 -21.78 -9.18
CA ARG A 576 24.14 -23.03 -8.72
C ARG A 576 23.84 -23.38 -7.27
N SER A 577 22.82 -22.78 -6.68
CA SER A 577 22.36 -23.14 -5.34
C SER A 577 22.00 -24.62 -5.25
N THR A 578 22.48 -25.29 -4.20
CA THR A 578 22.11 -26.67 -3.88
C THR A 578 20.79 -26.75 -3.10
N ILE A 579 20.34 -25.64 -2.53
CA ILE A 579 19.08 -25.52 -1.78
C ILE A 579 18.21 -24.49 -2.52
N LYS A 580 17.50 -24.96 -3.54
CA LYS A 580 16.62 -24.12 -4.36
C LYS A 580 15.20 -24.68 -4.43
N GLU A 581 14.22 -23.80 -4.29
CA GLU A 581 12.80 -24.12 -4.46
C GLU A 581 12.13 -23.06 -5.34
N MET A 582 11.15 -23.49 -6.15
CA MET A 582 10.38 -22.60 -7.00
C MET A 582 8.90 -22.89 -6.83
N LYS A 583 8.11 -21.82 -6.65
CA LYS A 583 6.65 -21.91 -6.60
C LYS A 583 5.99 -20.88 -7.52
N SER A 584 4.86 -21.25 -8.11
CA SER A 584 4.11 -20.41 -9.03
C SER A 584 2.72 -20.07 -8.49
N TYR A 585 2.28 -18.84 -8.73
CA TYR A 585 1.01 -18.30 -8.26
C TYR A 585 0.25 -17.65 -9.41
N PRO A 586 -1.09 -17.75 -9.45
CA PRO A 586 -1.95 -17.21 -10.51
C PRO A 586 -2.14 -15.70 -10.38
N GLN A 587 -1.03 -14.97 -10.53
CA GLN A 587 -0.97 -13.51 -10.43
C GLN A 587 0.01 -12.94 -11.46
N GLY A 588 -0.22 -11.68 -11.84
CA GLY A 588 0.73 -10.90 -12.63
C GLY A 588 1.76 -10.13 -11.80
N HIS A 589 2.50 -9.24 -12.47
CA HIS A 589 3.76 -8.69 -11.95
C HIS A 589 3.68 -8.00 -10.59
N LEU A 590 2.73 -7.07 -10.40
CA LEU A 590 2.51 -6.43 -9.10
C LEU A 590 1.47 -7.18 -8.28
N GLY A 591 0.45 -7.76 -8.93
CA GLY A 591 -0.61 -8.53 -8.28
C GLY A 591 -0.08 -9.56 -7.28
N ILE A 592 1.05 -10.21 -7.60
CA ILE A 592 1.69 -11.21 -6.76
C ILE A 592 2.12 -10.72 -5.38
N ILE A 593 2.41 -9.43 -5.22
CA ILE A 593 2.89 -8.84 -3.96
C ILE A 593 1.86 -7.89 -3.30
N VAL A 594 0.77 -7.56 -4.00
CA VAL A 594 -0.32 -6.72 -3.45
C VAL A 594 -1.61 -7.48 -3.16
N HIS A 595 -1.80 -8.69 -3.71
CA HIS A 595 -2.97 -9.51 -3.42
C HIS A 595 -2.85 -10.14 -2.03
N PRO A 596 -3.74 -9.83 -1.06
CA PRO A 596 -3.61 -10.32 0.31
C PRO A 596 -3.54 -11.85 0.43
N GLY A 597 -4.38 -12.59 -0.30
CA GLY A 597 -4.36 -14.07 -0.34
C GLY A 597 -3.04 -14.64 -0.86
N THR A 598 -2.62 -14.30 -2.08
CA THR A 598 -1.31 -14.68 -2.62
C THR A 598 -0.13 -14.29 -1.73
N VAL A 599 -0.12 -13.09 -1.15
CA VAL A 599 0.95 -12.67 -0.24
C VAL A 599 0.99 -13.56 1.01
N LYS A 600 -0.17 -13.93 1.54
CA LYS A 600 -0.29 -14.84 2.68
C LYS A 600 0.26 -16.23 2.34
N GLU A 601 -0.06 -16.76 1.16
CA GLU A 601 0.48 -18.03 0.67
C GLU A 601 1.99 -17.98 0.46
N ILE A 602 2.50 -16.91 -0.18
CA ILE A 602 3.94 -16.68 -0.35
C ILE A 602 4.65 -16.65 1.00
N ALA A 603 4.09 -15.92 1.98
CA ALA A 603 4.66 -15.82 3.32
C ALA A 603 4.69 -17.19 4.04
N GLU A 604 3.63 -17.99 3.92
CA GLU A 604 3.56 -19.35 4.46
C GLU A 604 4.61 -20.26 3.83
N ASP A 605 4.72 -20.22 2.50
CA ASP A 605 5.62 -21.08 1.74
C ASP A 605 7.08 -20.73 1.97
N THR A 606 7.44 -19.44 1.97
CA THR A 606 8.82 -19.02 2.25
C THR A 606 9.17 -19.27 3.71
N TYR A 607 8.23 -19.10 4.64
CA TYR A 607 8.43 -19.47 6.05
C TYR A 607 8.77 -20.95 6.21
N ASN A 608 7.95 -21.84 5.61
CA ASN A 608 8.14 -23.28 5.69
C ASN A 608 9.49 -23.69 5.06
N TRP A 609 9.81 -23.14 3.90
CA TRP A 609 11.11 -23.35 3.26
C TRP A 609 12.27 -22.88 4.14
N LEU A 610 12.19 -21.69 4.74
CA LEU A 610 13.23 -21.18 5.65
C LEU A 610 13.45 -22.07 6.87
N GLN A 611 12.43 -22.78 7.37
CA GLN A 611 12.60 -23.76 8.45
C GLN A 611 13.34 -25.02 7.98
N SER A 612 13.31 -25.33 6.68
CA SER A 612 14.03 -26.49 6.12
C SER A 612 15.53 -26.24 5.91
N ILE A 613 15.93 -24.96 5.85
CA ILE A 613 17.34 -24.55 5.72
C ILE A 613 17.99 -24.65 7.10
N LYS A 614 18.90 -25.62 7.26
CA LYS A 614 19.64 -25.85 8.51
C LYS A 614 20.53 -24.67 8.91
#